data_AF-A0A2A7UGM4-F1
#
_entry.id   AF-A0A2A7UGM4-F1
#
_cell.length_a   1.000
_cell.length_b   1.000
_cell.length_c   1.000
_cell.angle_alpha   90.00
_cell.angle_beta   90.00
_cell.angle_gamma   90.00
#
_symmetry.space_group_name_H-M   'P 1'
#
loop_
_entity.id
_entity.type
_entity.pdbx_description
1 polymer ?
#
loop_
_entity_poly.entity_id
_entity_poly.type
_entity_poly.pdbx_seq_one_letter_code
_entity_poly.pdbx_strand_id
1 'polypeptide(L)'
;MSDQFGHRPRRRPRRARAPRPTVAQRLAAVDRLLDGEVSDAGGVWSRATAWILRLALEQAVDDLWRRVAPDLVRCPMRAQLLALRVYATPATAARVGALWAALSRAAHHHDYDLAPAVADLRRWREQTADLAAELATTGRAPEFAWVRRELD
;
A
#
# COMPACT_ATOMS: atom_id res chain seq x y z
N MET A 1 -9.04 -3.35 64.56
CA MET A 1 -8.23 -4.25 63.70
C MET A 1 -9.14 -4.78 62.61
N SER A 2 -8.99 -4.29 61.37
CA SER A 2 -9.23 -5.00 60.10
C SER A 2 -9.43 -3.99 58.97
N ASP A 3 -8.39 -3.94 58.14
CA ASP A 3 -8.18 -3.04 57.01
C ASP A 3 -9.11 -3.30 55.82
N GLN A 4 -9.40 -2.21 55.11
CA GLN A 4 -10.13 -2.15 53.86
C GLN A 4 -9.29 -2.75 52.71
N PHE A 5 -9.72 -3.88 52.16
CA PHE A 5 -9.19 -4.38 50.89
C PHE A 5 -9.85 -3.65 49.71
N GLY A 6 -9.35 -2.46 49.40
CA GLY A 6 -9.66 -1.75 48.16
C GLY A 6 -9.03 -2.47 46.96
N HIS A 7 -9.81 -3.29 46.25
CA HIS A 7 -9.38 -3.90 45.00
C HIS A 7 -9.39 -2.86 43.87
N ARG A 8 -8.27 -2.16 43.66
CA ARG A 8 -8.09 -1.31 42.47
C ARG A 8 -7.92 -2.20 41.24
N PRO A 9 -8.76 -2.08 40.20
CA PRO A 9 -8.61 -2.86 38.99
C PRO A 9 -7.29 -2.47 38.31
N ARG A 10 -6.42 -3.46 38.08
CA ARG A 10 -5.17 -3.29 37.32
C ARG A 10 -5.52 -2.85 35.89
N ARG A 11 -5.27 -1.58 35.56
CA ARG A 11 -5.35 -1.07 34.18
C ARG A 11 -4.45 -1.93 33.28
N ARG A 12 -5.03 -2.67 32.33
CA ARG A 12 -4.25 -3.37 31.31
C ARG A 12 -3.38 -2.34 30.57
N PRO A 13 -2.06 -2.55 30.44
CA PRO A 13 -1.23 -1.65 29.67
C PRO A 13 -1.76 -1.61 28.23
N ARG A 14 -2.00 -0.39 27.72
CA ARG A 14 -2.43 -0.18 26.34
C ARG A 14 -1.32 -0.70 25.44
N ARG A 15 -1.52 -1.87 24.79
CA ARG A 15 -0.56 -2.41 23.82
C ARG A 15 -0.18 -1.29 22.86
N ALA A 16 1.10 -0.92 22.83
CA ALA A 16 1.60 0.03 21.85
C ALA A 16 1.20 -0.47 20.46
N ARG A 17 0.65 0.40 19.62
CA ARG A 17 0.20 0.00 18.28
C ARG A 17 1.44 -0.50 17.53
N ALA A 18 1.39 -1.73 17.02
CA ALA A 18 2.49 -2.27 16.24
C ALA A 18 2.85 -1.30 15.09
N PRO A 19 4.14 -1.11 14.78
CA PRO A 19 4.55 -0.25 13.70
C PRO A 19 3.90 -0.68 12.39
N ARG A 20 3.55 0.29 11.53
CA ARG A 20 2.97 -0.01 10.22
C ARG A 20 4.00 -0.81 9.39
N PRO A 21 3.63 -1.94 8.78
CA PRO A 21 4.55 -2.70 7.94
C PRO A 21 5.11 -1.86 6.80
N THR A 22 6.38 -2.06 6.47
CA THR A 22 7.04 -1.46 5.31
C THR A 22 6.55 -2.11 4.01
N VAL A 23 6.83 -1.47 2.87
CA VAL A 23 6.58 -2.06 1.54
C VAL A 23 7.26 -3.42 1.42
N ALA A 24 8.54 -3.53 1.80
CA ALA A 24 9.29 -4.79 1.76
C ALA A 24 8.66 -5.88 2.63
N GLN A 25 8.19 -5.54 3.84
CA GLN A 25 7.51 -6.49 4.72
C GLN A 25 6.18 -6.98 4.15
N ARG A 26 5.45 -6.12 3.41
CA ARG A 26 4.21 -6.50 2.71
C ARG A 26 4.51 -7.44 1.54
N LEU A 27 5.54 -7.14 0.75
CA LEU A 27 5.97 -8.02 -0.35
C LEU A 27 6.40 -9.40 0.17
N ALA A 28 7.20 -9.44 1.24
CA ALA A 28 7.58 -10.70 1.88
C ALA A 28 6.39 -11.49 2.44
N ALA A 29 5.33 -10.80 2.91
CA ALA A 29 4.10 -11.47 3.33
C ALA A 29 3.33 -12.05 2.14
N VAL A 30 3.33 -11.38 0.99
CA VAL A 30 2.76 -11.90 -0.25
C VAL A 30 3.54 -13.11 -0.77
N ASP A 31 4.87 -13.09 -0.70
CA ASP A 31 5.70 -14.23 -1.11
C ASP A 31 5.32 -15.50 -0.35
N ARG A 32 5.22 -15.41 0.99
CA ARG A 32 4.77 -16.52 1.84
C ARG A 32 3.38 -17.05 1.45
N LEU A 33 2.45 -16.16 1.09
CA LEU A 33 1.11 -16.55 0.62
C LEU A 33 1.19 -17.27 -0.74
N LEU A 34 2.01 -16.79 -1.66
CA LEU A 34 2.18 -17.35 -3.00
C LEU A 34 2.92 -18.69 -3.00
N ASP A 35 3.78 -18.92 -2.01
CA ASP A 35 4.53 -20.17 -1.83
C ASP A 35 3.70 -21.25 -1.12
N GLY A 36 2.45 -20.95 -0.75
CA GLY A 36 1.51 -21.93 -0.22
C GLY A 36 1.63 -22.20 1.28
N GLU A 37 2.34 -21.35 2.03
CA GLU A 37 2.44 -21.47 3.50
C GLU A 37 1.07 -21.29 4.21
N VAL A 38 0.04 -20.82 3.49
CA VAL A 38 -1.34 -20.67 3.97
C VAL A 38 -2.27 -21.51 3.09
N SER A 39 -2.26 -22.83 3.30
CA SER A 39 -2.91 -23.79 2.40
C SER A 39 -4.44 -23.93 2.57
N ASP A 40 -5.05 -23.41 3.64
CA ASP A 40 -6.44 -23.75 4.02
C ASP A 40 -7.49 -22.63 3.84
N ALA A 41 -7.13 -21.52 3.18
CA ALA A 41 -8.00 -20.33 3.14
C ALA A 41 -8.87 -20.18 1.85
N GLY A 42 -8.81 -21.11 0.90
CA GLY A 42 -9.59 -21.03 -0.36
C GLY A 42 -9.41 -19.70 -1.12
N GLY A 43 -10.44 -19.20 -1.81
CA GLY A 43 -10.36 -17.91 -2.56
C GLY A 43 -10.18 -16.64 -1.69
N VAL A 44 -10.06 -16.76 -0.36
CA VAL A 44 -9.84 -15.63 0.55
C VAL A 44 -8.39 -15.18 0.54
N TRP A 45 -7.42 -16.10 0.43
CA TRP A 45 -6.00 -15.74 0.43
C TRP A 45 -5.59 -14.96 -0.82
N SER A 46 -6.20 -15.24 -1.98
CA SER A 46 -5.92 -14.52 -3.23
C SER A 46 -6.39 -13.08 -3.18
N ARG A 47 -7.58 -12.83 -2.60
CA ARG A 47 -8.09 -11.48 -2.35
C ARG A 47 -7.26 -10.75 -1.30
N ALA A 48 -6.89 -11.42 -0.22
CA ALA A 48 -5.98 -10.87 0.78
C ALA A 48 -4.63 -10.48 0.16
N THR A 49 -4.10 -11.30 -0.75
CA THR A 49 -2.89 -11.02 -1.52
C THR A 49 -3.03 -9.74 -2.34
N ALA A 50 -4.12 -9.61 -3.10
CA ALA A 50 -4.40 -8.40 -3.88
C ALA A 50 -4.51 -7.15 -2.98
N TRP A 51 -5.15 -7.28 -1.81
CA TRP A 51 -5.27 -6.19 -0.85
C TRP A 51 -3.92 -5.77 -0.26
N ILE A 52 -3.05 -6.73 0.10
CA ILE A 52 -1.71 -6.44 0.62
C ILE A 52 -0.85 -5.74 -0.43
N LEU A 53 -0.90 -6.21 -1.69
CA LEU A 53 -0.22 -5.56 -2.82
C LEU A 53 -0.72 -4.13 -3.04
N ARG A 54 -2.03 -3.89 -2.95
CA ARG A 54 -2.59 -2.54 -3.05
C ARG A 54 -2.03 -1.62 -1.96
N LEU A 55 -1.99 -2.10 -0.71
CA LEU A 55 -1.44 -1.33 0.40
C LEU A 55 0.05 -1.04 0.24
N ALA A 56 0.81 -1.97 -0.35
CA ALA A 56 2.23 -1.77 -0.67
C ALA A 56 2.40 -0.68 -1.74
N LEU A 57 1.60 -0.72 -2.81
CA LEU A 57 1.62 0.29 -3.87
C LEU A 57 1.23 1.69 -3.36
N GLU A 58 0.14 1.79 -2.61
CA GLU A 58 -0.31 3.05 -1.99
C GLU A 58 0.77 3.63 -1.06
N GLN A 59 1.42 2.77 -0.26
CA GLN A 59 2.50 3.20 0.61
C GLN A 59 3.72 3.69 -0.17
N ALA A 60 4.09 3.06 -1.29
CA ALA A 60 5.19 3.54 -2.13
C ALA A 60 4.90 4.93 -2.72
N VAL A 61 3.64 5.20 -3.08
CA VAL A 61 3.20 6.52 -3.55
C VAL A 61 3.21 7.55 -2.40
N ASP A 62 2.71 7.20 -1.22
CA ASP A 62 2.80 8.07 -0.04
C ASP A 62 4.27 8.38 0.32
N ASP A 63 5.16 7.39 0.20
CA ASP A 63 6.58 7.53 0.49
C ASP A 63 7.24 8.50 -0.51
N LEU A 64 6.84 8.48 -1.80
CA LEU A 64 7.24 9.50 -2.77
C LEU A 64 6.77 10.89 -2.33
N TRP A 65 5.48 11.05 -2.00
CA TRP A 65 4.94 12.34 -1.61
C TRP A 65 5.59 12.92 -0.36
N ARG A 66 5.88 12.10 0.65
CA ARG A 66 6.62 12.57 1.83
C ARG A 66 8.00 13.12 1.49
N ARG A 67 8.64 12.68 0.39
CA ARG A 67 9.94 13.19 -0.05
C ARG A 67 9.83 14.45 -0.90
N VAL A 68 8.80 14.58 -1.76
CA VAL A 68 8.79 15.62 -2.81
C VAL A 68 7.63 16.62 -2.73
N ALA A 69 6.51 16.25 -2.10
CA ALA A 69 5.31 17.10 -1.97
C ALA A 69 4.42 16.59 -0.80
N PRO A 70 4.80 16.85 0.47
CA PRO A 70 4.17 16.22 1.63
C PRO A 70 2.66 16.45 1.78
N ASP A 71 2.14 17.58 1.27
CA ASP A 71 0.71 17.89 1.35
C ASP A 71 -0.16 16.92 0.55
N LEU A 72 0.38 16.32 -0.52
CA LEU A 72 -0.34 15.35 -1.35
C LEU A 72 -0.63 14.03 -0.61
N VAL A 73 0.13 13.69 0.43
CA VAL A 73 -0.11 12.48 1.26
C VAL A 73 -1.52 12.48 1.87
N ARG A 74 -2.08 13.67 2.13
CA ARG A 74 -3.41 13.82 2.74
C ARG A 74 -4.54 13.72 1.71
N CYS A 75 -4.23 13.82 0.42
CA CYS A 75 -5.23 13.76 -0.63
C CYS A 75 -5.74 12.31 -0.80
N PRO A 76 -6.99 12.12 -1.25
CA PRO A 76 -7.48 10.81 -1.64
C PRO A 76 -6.58 10.17 -2.70
N MET A 77 -6.41 8.84 -2.66
CA MET A 77 -5.47 8.13 -3.54
C MET A 77 -5.68 8.42 -5.03
N ARG A 78 -6.93 8.59 -5.48
CA ARG A 78 -7.22 8.98 -6.87
C ARG A 78 -6.65 10.34 -7.25
N ALA A 79 -6.70 11.33 -6.35
CA ALA A 79 -6.10 12.65 -6.57
C ALA A 79 -4.57 12.57 -6.57
N GLN A 80 -3.98 11.75 -5.70
CA GLN A 80 -2.54 11.47 -5.71
C GLN A 80 -2.10 10.88 -7.07
N LEU A 81 -2.85 9.93 -7.62
CA LEU A 81 -2.54 9.32 -8.93
C LEU A 81 -2.64 10.32 -10.09
N LEU A 82 -3.55 11.30 -10.02
CA LEU A 82 -3.61 12.38 -10.99
C LEU A 82 -2.36 13.27 -10.91
N ALA A 83 -1.98 13.67 -9.70
CA ALA A 83 -0.77 14.45 -9.46
C ALA A 83 0.50 13.70 -9.91
N LEU A 84 0.55 12.37 -9.75
CA LEU A 84 1.70 11.54 -10.15
C LEU A 84 2.12 11.72 -11.61
N ARG A 85 1.18 12.07 -12.50
CA ARG A 85 1.47 12.37 -13.92
C ARG A 85 2.41 13.54 -14.15
N VAL A 86 2.57 14.41 -13.14
CA VAL A 86 3.47 15.57 -13.14
C VAL A 86 4.81 15.24 -12.46
N TYR A 87 4.86 14.25 -11.57
CA TYR A 87 6.05 13.96 -10.75
C TYR A 87 6.82 12.72 -11.20
N ALA A 88 6.22 11.87 -12.02
CA ALA A 88 6.83 10.67 -12.59
C ALA A 88 6.73 10.69 -14.12
N THR A 89 7.50 9.82 -14.77
CA THR A 89 7.36 9.64 -16.23
C THR A 89 5.91 9.25 -16.59
N PRO A 90 5.40 9.64 -17.77
CA PRO A 90 4.06 9.26 -18.20
C PRO A 90 3.82 7.74 -18.16
N ALA A 91 4.86 6.95 -18.48
CA ALA A 91 4.82 5.49 -18.44
C ALA A 91 4.67 4.96 -17.00
N THR A 92 5.48 5.44 -16.06
CA THR A 92 5.39 5.04 -14.64
C THR A 92 4.04 5.43 -14.05
N ALA A 93 3.58 6.67 -14.27
CA ALA A 93 2.30 7.14 -13.76
C ALA A 93 1.11 6.30 -14.30
N ALA A 94 1.12 5.98 -15.59
CA ALA A 94 0.09 5.12 -16.20
C ALA A 94 0.11 3.69 -15.62
N ARG A 95 1.30 3.10 -15.43
CA ARG A 95 1.46 1.76 -14.84
C ARG A 95 0.97 1.71 -13.39
N VAL A 96 1.30 2.71 -12.57
CA VAL A 96 0.81 2.81 -11.19
C VAL A 96 -0.71 2.91 -11.16
N GLY A 97 -1.31 3.78 -11.99
CA GLY A 97 -2.76 3.92 -12.07
C GLY A 97 -3.46 2.63 -12.50
N ALA A 98 -2.93 1.96 -13.53
CA ALA A 98 -3.46 0.70 -14.03
C ALA A 98 -3.40 -0.42 -12.97
N LEU A 99 -2.25 -0.58 -12.31
CA LEU A 99 -2.06 -1.58 -11.26
C LEU A 99 -2.96 -1.30 -10.06
N TRP A 100 -3.05 -0.05 -9.60
CA TRP A 100 -3.93 0.33 -8.50
C TRP A 100 -5.39 0.00 -8.82
N ALA A 101 -5.85 0.29 -10.04
CA ALA A 101 -7.22 -0.03 -10.45
C ALA A 101 -7.47 -1.55 -10.51
N ALA A 102 -6.52 -2.33 -11.02
CA ALA A 102 -6.61 -3.80 -11.06
C ALA A 102 -6.67 -4.40 -9.66
N LEU A 103 -5.74 -4.04 -8.77
CA LEU A 103 -5.70 -4.52 -7.40
C LEU A 103 -6.92 -4.10 -6.59
N SER A 104 -7.44 -2.89 -6.84
CA SER A 104 -8.67 -2.40 -6.20
C SER A 104 -9.86 -3.30 -6.55
N ARG A 105 -10.06 -3.61 -7.83
CA ARG A 105 -11.12 -4.51 -8.26
C ARG A 105 -10.94 -5.91 -7.67
N ALA A 106 -9.74 -6.46 -7.76
CA ALA A 106 -9.42 -7.80 -7.26
C ALA A 106 -9.59 -7.96 -5.73
N ALA A 107 -9.40 -6.88 -4.97
CA ALA A 107 -9.58 -6.89 -3.52
C ALA A 107 -11.04 -6.77 -3.06
N HIS A 108 -11.97 -6.34 -3.93
CA HIS A 108 -13.39 -6.29 -3.59
C HIS A 108 -14.04 -7.68 -3.71
N HIS A 109 -14.87 -8.04 -2.72
CA HIS A 109 -15.71 -9.24 -2.80
C HIS A 109 -16.96 -8.90 -3.60
N HIS A 110 -17.09 -9.46 -4.79
CA HIS A 110 -18.36 -9.57 -5.49
C HIS A 110 -18.68 -11.06 -5.55
N ASP A 111 -19.89 -11.43 -5.13
CA ASP A 111 -20.29 -12.84 -4.92
C ASP A 111 -20.21 -13.69 -6.21
N TYR A 112 -20.09 -13.03 -7.37
CA TYR A 112 -19.97 -13.66 -8.70
C TYR A 112 -18.58 -13.52 -9.33
N ASP A 113 -17.65 -12.78 -8.72
CA ASP A 113 -16.30 -12.61 -9.28
C ASP A 113 -15.41 -13.80 -8.92
N LEU A 114 -14.82 -14.40 -9.95
CA LEU A 114 -13.77 -15.39 -9.79
C LEU A 114 -12.61 -14.79 -8.99
N ALA A 115 -12.08 -15.57 -8.05
CA ALA A 115 -10.90 -15.16 -7.31
C ALA A 115 -9.71 -14.97 -8.27
N PRO A 116 -8.81 -14.01 -8.03
CA PRO A 116 -7.65 -13.79 -8.90
C PRO A 116 -6.82 -15.07 -9.05
N ALA A 117 -6.39 -15.35 -10.29
CA ALA A 117 -5.52 -16.50 -10.55
C ALA A 117 -4.12 -16.28 -9.94
N VAL A 118 -3.45 -17.37 -9.55
CA VAL A 118 -2.11 -17.31 -8.96
C VAL A 118 -1.10 -16.64 -9.90
N ALA A 119 -1.23 -16.87 -11.21
CA ALA A 119 -0.39 -16.23 -12.23
C ALA A 119 -0.55 -14.70 -12.23
N ASP A 120 -1.79 -14.19 -12.11
CA ASP A 120 -2.05 -12.76 -12.01
C ASP A 120 -1.46 -12.16 -10.73
N LEU A 121 -1.57 -12.88 -9.61
CA LEU A 121 -1.00 -12.43 -8.34
C LEU A 121 0.52 -12.35 -8.37
N ARG A 122 1.20 -13.35 -8.95
CA ARG A 122 2.66 -13.33 -9.15
C ARG A 122 3.08 -12.14 -10.02
N ARG A 123 2.38 -11.93 -11.13
CA ARG A 123 2.60 -10.78 -12.02
C ARG A 123 2.38 -9.44 -11.31
N TRP A 124 1.29 -9.29 -10.56
CA TRP A 124 1.04 -8.04 -9.81
C TRP A 124 2.05 -7.82 -8.69
N ARG A 125 2.55 -8.89 -8.07
CA ARG A 125 3.62 -8.82 -7.07
C ARG A 125 4.91 -8.28 -7.68
N GLU A 126 5.32 -8.78 -8.84
CA GLU A 126 6.48 -8.28 -9.58
C GLU A 126 6.29 -6.81 -9.96
N GLN A 127 5.15 -6.47 -10.58
CA GLN A 127 4.83 -5.09 -10.94
C GLN A 127 4.82 -4.14 -9.75
N THR A 128 4.33 -4.58 -8.59
CA THR A 128 4.34 -3.77 -7.36
C THR A 128 5.76 -3.50 -6.88
N ALA A 129 6.64 -4.50 -6.94
CA ALA A 129 8.04 -4.36 -6.54
C ALA A 129 8.81 -3.43 -7.49
N ASP A 130 8.65 -3.61 -8.80
CA ASP A 130 9.28 -2.76 -9.82
C ASP A 130 8.85 -1.31 -9.67
N LEU A 131 7.54 -1.06 -9.56
CA LEU A 131 7.01 0.29 -9.41
C LEU A 131 7.41 0.91 -8.06
N ALA A 132 7.48 0.13 -6.98
CA ALA A 132 7.97 0.65 -5.71
C ALA A 132 9.44 1.09 -5.80
N ALA A 133 10.28 0.33 -6.51
CA ALA A 133 11.67 0.69 -6.76
C ALA A 133 11.79 1.94 -7.66
N GLU A 134 11.03 2.02 -8.75
CA GLU A 134 10.97 3.20 -9.62
C GLU A 134 10.49 4.45 -8.85
N LEU A 135 9.45 4.33 -8.04
CA LEU A 135 8.93 5.43 -7.22
C LEU A 135 9.93 5.86 -6.15
N ALA A 136 10.75 4.96 -5.61
CA ALA A 136 11.78 5.31 -4.63
C ALA A 136 12.88 6.22 -5.23
N THR A 137 13.16 6.09 -6.53
CA THR A 137 14.14 6.92 -7.25
C THR A 137 13.51 8.10 -7.99
N THR A 138 12.18 8.16 -8.07
CA THR A 138 11.41 9.27 -8.65
C THR A 138 11.49 10.53 -7.78
N GLY A 139 11.53 11.71 -8.42
CA GLY A 139 11.62 13.01 -7.75
C GLY A 139 12.67 13.98 -8.30
N ARG A 140 13.21 13.71 -9.49
CA ARG A 140 14.30 14.50 -10.09
C ARG A 140 14.02 14.91 -11.55
N ALA A 141 12.76 15.21 -11.88
CA ALA A 141 12.43 15.78 -13.18
C ALA A 141 12.42 17.32 -13.08
N PRO A 142 13.35 18.03 -13.73
CA PRO A 142 13.41 19.50 -13.72
C PRO A 142 12.33 20.14 -14.60
N GLU A 143 11.59 19.35 -15.38
CA GLU A 143 10.62 19.80 -16.39
C GLU A 143 9.36 20.48 -15.82
N PHE A 144 9.17 20.47 -14.50
CA PHE A 144 8.07 21.15 -13.82
C PHE A 144 8.52 22.12 -12.73
N ALA A 145 9.74 22.67 -12.83
CA ALA A 145 10.25 23.68 -11.90
C ALA A 145 9.37 24.95 -11.81
N TRP A 146 8.43 25.15 -12.75
CA TRP A 146 7.45 26.23 -12.71
C TRP A 146 6.31 26.00 -11.70
N VAL A 147 5.96 24.75 -11.38
CA VAL A 147 4.86 24.45 -10.42
C VAL A 147 5.23 24.86 -9.00
N ARG A 148 6.51 24.77 -8.62
CA ARG A 148 6.99 25.26 -7.32
C ARG A 148 6.99 26.78 -7.20
N ARG A 149 7.03 27.53 -8.31
CA ARG A 149 7.04 29.00 -8.27
C ARG A 149 5.66 29.63 -8.09
N GLU A 150 4.59 28.89 -8.35
CA GLU A 150 3.22 29.42 -8.32
C GLU A 150 2.48 29.14 -7.00
N LEU A 151 3.06 28.33 -6.11
CA LEU A 151 2.44 27.90 -4.85
C LEU A 151 3.16 28.43 -3.59
N ASP A 152 4.28 29.14 -3.76
CA ASP A 152 4.99 29.91 -2.72
C ASP A 152 4.62 31.40 -2.85
#